data_AF-A0A8T3V9X9-F1
#
_entry.id   AF-A0A8T3V9X9-F1
#
_cell.length_a   1.000
_cell.length_b   1.000
_cell.length_c   1.000
_cell.angle_alpha   90.00
_cell.angle_beta   90.00
_cell.angle_gamma   90.00
#
_symmetry.space_group_name_H-M   'P 1'
#
loop_
_entity.id
_entity.type
_entity.pdbx_description
1 polymer ?
#
loop_
_entity_poly.entity_id
_entity_poly.type
_entity_poly.pdbx_seq_one_letter_code
_entity_poly.pdbx_strand_id
1 'polypeptide(L)'
;MNKKFILISLLIIIVLSLQAVSAYNDTDVDVLGDSEDNQILLAPSETKNFANLNDVINTAISEGKDEITLKYNYKWDGSNWQNPDLKTGINITKNLVINGNGATISGDSNNPATLFNISSGVTLTLKNLTIKNLGGLEGWGPVTPRSVIMSQGNLDITNCIFENNGASRGNGDFEYNGSVIYSNGNINIKNSEFNNNKVENSAVIYTTGTVTV
;
A
#
# COMPACT_ATOMS: atom_id res chain seq x y z
N MET A 1 68.60 -8.67 -3.80
CA MET A 1 67.84 -9.14 -2.61
C MET A 1 67.65 -7.93 -1.70
N ASN A 2 66.47 -7.44 -1.27
CA ASN A 2 65.07 -7.88 -1.33
C ASN A 2 64.12 -6.65 -1.40
N LYS A 3 63.24 -6.57 -2.42
CA LYS A 3 62.22 -5.53 -2.61
C LYS A 3 60.86 -5.91 -1.99
N LYS A 4 60.76 -6.08 -0.66
CA LYS A 4 59.50 -6.51 -0.02
C LYS A 4 59.07 -5.78 1.28
N PHE A 5 59.60 -4.61 1.61
CA PHE A 5 59.27 -3.96 2.90
C PHE A 5 58.84 -2.47 2.87
N ILE A 6 58.36 -1.92 1.74
CA ILE A 6 58.05 -0.47 1.63
C ILE A 6 56.56 -0.14 1.39
N LEU A 7 55.61 -1.06 1.57
CA LEU A 7 54.21 -0.81 1.14
C LEU A 7 53.08 -1.01 2.15
N ILE A 8 53.35 -1.06 3.47
CA ILE A 8 52.29 -1.26 4.48
C ILE A 8 52.13 -0.07 5.48
N SER A 9 52.90 1.00 5.36
CA SER A 9 52.79 2.15 6.30
C SER A 9 52.17 3.42 5.70
N LEU A 10 51.55 3.35 4.52
CA LEU A 10 50.97 4.52 3.83
C LEU A 10 49.43 4.55 3.79
N LEU A 11 48.74 3.85 4.69
CA LEU A 11 47.27 3.84 4.76
C LEU A 11 46.65 4.39 6.06
N ILE A 12 47.45 5.00 6.96
CA ILE A 12 46.96 5.48 8.28
C ILE A 12 46.97 7.02 8.38
N ILE A 13 47.18 7.76 7.28
CA ILE A 13 47.40 9.23 7.30
C ILE A 13 46.20 10.06 6.78
N ILE A 14 44.96 9.54 6.79
CA ILE A 14 43.76 10.37 6.47
C ILE A 14 42.63 10.17 7.51
N VAL A 15 42.98 10.02 8.79
CA VAL A 15 41.99 10.07 9.89
C VAL A 15 42.51 10.96 11.02
N LEU A 16 42.81 12.23 10.70
CA LEU A 16 43.06 13.28 11.69
C LEU A 16 42.56 14.63 11.16
N SER A 17 41.25 14.83 11.15
CA SER A 17 40.64 16.16 11.23
C SER A 17 39.52 16.16 12.27
N LEU A 18 39.94 16.07 13.53
CA LEU A 18 39.28 16.67 14.69
C LEU A 18 39.77 18.15 14.72
N GLN A 19 39.01 19.23 15.00
CA GLN A 19 37.73 19.43 15.67
C GLN A 19 37.11 20.77 15.24
N ALA A 20 35.78 20.87 15.29
CA ALA A 20 35.10 21.96 16.00
C ALA A 20 33.68 21.51 16.36
N VAL A 21 33.51 21.18 17.63
CA VAL A 21 32.22 21.06 18.31
C VAL A 21 31.59 22.46 18.36
N SER A 22 30.37 22.61 17.87
CA SER A 22 29.44 23.63 18.39
C SER A 22 28.33 22.89 19.12
N ALA A 23 28.31 23.01 20.44
CA ALA A 23 27.22 22.50 21.27
C ALA A 23 25.92 23.23 20.92
N TYR A 24 24.82 22.50 20.70
CA TYR A 24 23.52 22.91 21.27
C TYR A 24 22.48 21.78 21.27
N ASN A 25 21.91 21.56 22.45
CA ASN A 25 20.78 20.69 22.86
C ASN A 25 20.96 19.17 22.86
N ASP A 26 21.54 18.74 23.98
CA ASP A 26 21.09 17.64 24.82
C ASP A 26 19.55 17.49 24.87
N THR A 27 19.07 16.44 24.22
CA THR A 27 18.07 15.55 24.81
C THR A 27 18.57 14.13 24.60
N ASP A 28 19.47 13.69 25.47
CA ASP A 28 19.70 12.26 25.66
C ASP A 28 18.38 11.61 26.06
N VAL A 29 17.75 10.94 25.10
CA VAL A 29 16.90 9.80 25.39
C VAL A 29 17.64 8.60 24.83
N ASP A 30 18.44 7.98 25.69
CA ASP A 30 18.88 6.59 25.53
C ASP A 30 17.63 5.71 25.50
N VAL A 31 17.07 5.46 24.30
CA VAL A 31 16.16 4.33 24.10
C VAL A 31 17.00 3.13 23.72
N LEU A 32 17.54 2.48 24.73
CA LEU A 32 17.87 1.05 24.67
C LEU A 32 16.55 0.29 24.53
N GLY A 33 16.09 0.14 23.30
CA GLY A 33 14.92 -0.66 22.93
C GLY A 33 15.29 -1.63 21.83
N ASP A 34 15.73 -2.82 22.22
CA ASP A 34 15.71 -3.99 21.35
C ASP A 34 14.24 -4.37 21.10
N SER A 35 13.65 -3.76 20.09
CA SER A 35 12.41 -4.21 19.48
C SER A 35 12.47 -3.81 18.01
N GLU A 36 12.42 -4.78 17.11
CA GLU A 36 12.30 -4.54 15.66
C GLU A 36 11.03 -3.76 15.25
N ASP A 37 10.18 -3.36 16.21
CA ASP A 37 8.83 -2.82 16.00
C ASP A 37 8.70 -1.30 16.11
N ASN A 38 9.78 -0.53 16.23
CA ASN A 38 9.70 0.94 16.26
C ASN A 38 10.59 1.62 15.20
N GLN A 39 10.74 1.00 14.03
CA GLN A 39 11.23 1.74 12.88
C GLN A 39 10.20 2.80 12.52
N ILE A 40 10.59 4.07 12.61
CA ILE A 40 9.82 5.18 12.04
C ILE A 40 9.74 4.94 10.53
N LEU A 41 8.61 4.41 10.08
CA LEU A 41 8.32 4.27 8.66
C LEU A 41 8.18 5.67 8.08
N LEU A 42 9.24 6.12 7.40
CA LEU A 42 9.21 7.38 6.69
C LEU A 42 8.42 7.17 5.40
N ALA A 43 7.19 7.67 5.39
CA ALA A 43 6.36 7.68 4.19
C ALA A 43 7.18 8.24 3.01
N PRO A 44 7.11 7.63 1.82
CA PRO A 44 7.74 8.17 0.63
C PRO A 44 7.37 9.64 0.40
N SER A 45 8.33 10.45 -0.06
CA SER A 45 8.11 11.89 -0.25
C SER A 45 7.48 12.23 -1.61
N GLU A 46 7.61 11.34 -2.60
CA GLU A 46 7.12 11.56 -3.96
C GLU A 46 5.83 10.76 -4.22
N THR A 47 4.92 11.36 -4.99
CA THR A 47 3.64 10.75 -5.41
C THR A 47 3.65 10.47 -6.91
N LYS A 48 3.30 9.23 -7.28
CA LYS A 48 3.11 8.76 -8.66
C LYS A 48 1.63 8.46 -8.93
N ASN A 49 1.28 8.15 -10.17
CA ASN A 49 -0.10 7.81 -10.52
C ASN A 49 -0.35 6.29 -10.48
N PHE A 50 -1.60 5.88 -10.65
CA PHE A 50 -1.98 4.46 -10.63
C PHE A 50 -1.40 3.66 -11.81
N ALA A 51 -1.11 4.28 -12.96
CA ALA A 51 -0.40 3.58 -14.03
C ALA A 51 0.98 3.12 -13.56
N ASN A 52 1.70 3.98 -12.83
CA ASN A 52 2.98 3.60 -12.24
C ASN A 52 2.84 2.52 -11.15
N LEU A 53 1.77 2.53 -10.36
CA LEU A 53 1.49 1.46 -9.39
C LEU A 53 1.25 0.13 -10.10
N ASN A 54 0.43 0.15 -11.15
CA ASN A 54 0.13 -1.01 -11.98
C ASN A 54 1.40 -1.58 -12.63
N ASP A 55 2.30 -0.73 -13.14
CA ASP A 55 3.58 -1.15 -13.70
C ASP A 55 4.47 -1.85 -12.65
N VAL A 56 4.55 -1.30 -11.44
CA VAL A 56 5.31 -1.90 -10.33
C VAL A 56 4.76 -3.30 -9.99
N ILE A 57 3.44 -3.43 -9.89
CA ILE A 57 2.78 -4.70 -9.57
C ILE A 57 2.94 -5.72 -10.70
N ASN A 58 2.68 -5.33 -11.95
CA ASN A 58 2.81 -6.21 -13.10
C ASN A 58 4.25 -6.68 -13.31
N THR A 59 5.22 -5.80 -13.12
CA THR A 59 6.64 -6.16 -13.15
C THR A 59 6.94 -7.22 -12.10
N ALA A 60 6.49 -7.00 -10.86
CA ALA A 60 6.71 -7.95 -9.77
C ALA A 60 6.06 -9.31 -10.04
N ILE A 61 4.83 -9.34 -10.57
CA ILE A 61 4.15 -10.56 -10.97
C ILE A 61 4.93 -11.28 -12.08
N SER A 62 5.37 -10.56 -13.11
CA SER A 62 6.13 -11.15 -14.24
C SER A 62 7.51 -11.68 -13.85
N GLU A 63 8.15 -11.03 -12.87
CA GLU A 63 9.44 -11.46 -12.31
C GLU A 63 9.27 -12.54 -11.24
N GLY A 64 8.05 -12.94 -10.93
CA GLY A 64 7.76 -13.99 -9.94
C GLY A 64 8.10 -13.58 -8.52
N LYS A 65 8.10 -12.28 -8.18
CA LYS A 65 8.30 -11.81 -6.81
C LYS A 65 7.13 -12.21 -5.92
N ASP A 66 7.42 -12.41 -4.64
CA ASP A 66 6.41 -12.69 -3.60
C ASP A 66 6.16 -11.46 -2.71
N GLU A 67 7.09 -10.50 -2.71
CA GLU A 67 6.95 -9.24 -1.97
C GLU A 67 7.47 -8.04 -2.78
N ILE A 68 6.79 -6.91 -2.65
CA ILE A 68 7.25 -5.60 -3.09
C ILE A 68 7.22 -4.60 -1.93
N THR A 69 8.16 -3.66 -1.97
CA THR A 69 8.15 -2.48 -1.09
C THR A 69 7.88 -1.23 -1.94
N LEU A 70 6.84 -0.48 -1.59
CA LEU A 70 6.48 0.75 -2.29
C LEU A 70 7.51 1.83 -2.03
N LYS A 71 8.00 2.45 -3.12
CA LYS A 71 9.00 3.53 -3.08
C LYS A 71 8.38 4.93 -3.16
N TYR A 72 7.08 5.00 -3.44
CA TYR A 72 6.34 6.21 -3.71
C TYR A 72 4.97 6.13 -3.06
N ASN A 73 4.34 7.28 -2.83
CA ASN A 73 2.90 7.36 -2.69
C ASN A 73 2.26 7.20 -4.07
N TYR A 74 0.99 6.82 -4.09
CA TYR A 74 0.25 6.68 -5.34
C TYR A 74 -1.08 7.41 -5.25
N LYS A 75 -1.42 8.17 -6.30
CA LYS A 75 -2.68 8.89 -6.38
C LYS A 75 -3.42 8.55 -7.67
N TRP A 76 -4.69 8.23 -7.55
CA TRP A 76 -5.63 8.30 -8.66
C TRP A 76 -6.09 9.74 -8.83
N ASP A 77 -5.80 10.32 -9.99
CA ASP A 77 -6.13 11.69 -10.38
C ASP A 77 -7.15 11.73 -11.52
N GLY A 78 -7.71 10.58 -11.90
CA GLY A 78 -8.51 10.47 -13.11
C GLY A 78 -7.71 10.63 -14.41
N SER A 79 -6.38 10.58 -14.39
CA SER A 79 -5.62 10.44 -15.63
C SER A 79 -5.78 9.02 -16.18
N ASN A 80 -5.72 8.86 -17.51
CA ASN A 80 -5.77 7.56 -18.18
C ASN A 80 -7.07 6.76 -17.97
N TRP A 81 -8.23 7.42 -17.86
CA TRP A 81 -9.57 6.78 -17.86
C TRP A 81 -9.80 5.81 -19.04
N GLN A 82 -9.06 5.99 -20.14
CA GLN A 82 -9.12 5.11 -21.29
C GLN A 82 -8.43 3.76 -21.06
N ASN A 83 -7.60 3.62 -20.03
CA ASN A 83 -6.96 2.35 -19.67
C ASN A 83 -7.99 1.47 -18.92
N PRO A 84 -8.46 0.37 -19.53
CA PRO A 84 -9.50 -0.46 -18.95
C PRO A 84 -9.07 -1.12 -17.63
N ASP A 85 -7.78 -1.47 -17.50
CA ASP A 85 -7.24 -2.10 -16.29
C ASP A 85 -7.25 -1.14 -15.10
N LEU A 86 -6.97 0.14 -15.34
CA LEU A 86 -7.01 1.17 -14.29
C LEU A 86 -8.45 1.61 -13.97
N LYS A 87 -9.37 1.49 -14.95
CA LYS A 87 -10.78 1.83 -14.78
C LYS A 87 -11.51 0.84 -13.86
N THR A 88 -11.13 -0.43 -13.89
CA THR A 88 -11.79 -1.49 -13.10
C THR A 88 -11.00 -1.92 -11.87
N GLY A 89 -9.73 -1.50 -11.75
CA GLY A 89 -8.86 -1.77 -10.61
C GLY A 89 -7.67 -2.67 -10.99
N ILE A 90 -6.55 -2.49 -10.29
CA ILE A 90 -5.30 -3.20 -10.57
C ILE A 90 -5.46 -4.68 -10.21
N ASN A 91 -5.20 -5.56 -11.17
CA ASN A 91 -5.39 -7.00 -11.01
C ASN A 91 -4.22 -7.65 -10.26
N ILE A 92 -4.54 -8.37 -9.19
CA ILE A 92 -3.61 -9.20 -8.43
C ILE A 92 -3.90 -10.67 -8.77
N THR A 93 -3.02 -11.27 -9.56
CA THR A 93 -3.19 -12.61 -10.14
C THR A 93 -2.27 -13.68 -9.54
N LYS A 94 -1.38 -13.27 -8.63
CA LYS A 94 -0.46 -14.13 -7.88
C LYS A 94 -0.46 -13.70 -6.42
N ASN A 95 -0.19 -14.65 -5.52
CA ASN A 95 0.12 -14.34 -4.13
C ASN A 95 1.20 -13.26 -4.07
N LEU A 96 0.91 -12.17 -3.38
CA LEU A 96 1.78 -11.01 -3.34
C LEU A 96 1.64 -10.30 -2.00
N VAL A 97 2.78 -9.91 -1.47
CA VAL A 97 2.88 -9.03 -0.31
C VAL A 97 3.22 -7.63 -0.81
N ILE A 98 2.40 -6.64 -0.46
CA ILE A 98 2.66 -5.22 -0.72
C ILE A 98 2.97 -4.56 0.61
N ASN A 99 4.25 -4.29 0.83
CA ASN A 99 4.72 -3.45 1.92
C ASN A 99 4.71 -1.99 1.49
N GLY A 100 3.83 -1.19 2.09
CA GLY A 100 3.75 0.23 1.79
C GLY A 100 4.95 1.02 2.28
N ASN A 101 5.70 0.53 3.28
CA ASN A 101 6.78 1.31 3.89
C ASN A 101 6.31 2.72 4.31
N GLY A 102 5.10 2.82 4.88
CA GLY A 102 4.45 4.09 5.23
C GLY A 102 3.76 4.81 4.07
N ALA A 103 3.75 4.26 2.85
CA ALA A 103 3.14 4.89 1.69
C ALA A 103 1.62 5.09 1.84
N THR A 104 1.16 6.18 1.23
CA THR A 104 -0.25 6.47 1.01
C THR A 104 -0.63 6.15 -0.42
N ILE A 105 -1.69 5.36 -0.59
CA ILE A 105 -2.42 5.19 -1.83
C ILE A 105 -3.74 5.94 -1.69
N SER A 106 -3.98 6.91 -2.58
CA SER A 106 -5.10 7.83 -2.45
C SER A 106 -5.90 8.02 -3.73
N GLY A 107 -7.15 8.41 -3.59
CA GLY A 107 -8.01 8.82 -4.70
C GLY A 107 -8.27 10.32 -4.75
N ASP A 108 -9.15 10.68 -5.67
CA ASP A 108 -9.75 12.00 -5.79
C ASP A 108 -11.27 11.84 -5.66
N SER A 109 -11.90 12.64 -4.81
CA SER A 109 -13.35 12.58 -4.57
C SER A 109 -14.18 12.82 -5.83
N ASN A 110 -13.63 13.50 -6.84
CA ASN A 110 -14.30 13.73 -8.12
C ASN A 110 -14.10 12.58 -9.12
N ASN A 111 -13.11 11.71 -8.86
CA ASN A 111 -12.69 10.65 -9.75
C ASN A 111 -12.63 9.35 -8.94
N PRO A 112 -13.77 8.70 -8.70
CA PRO A 112 -13.80 7.45 -7.96
C PRO A 112 -13.01 6.34 -8.66
N ALA A 113 -12.33 5.48 -7.89
CA ALA A 113 -11.57 4.35 -8.40
C ALA A 113 -11.62 3.14 -7.46
N THR A 114 -11.75 1.96 -8.08
CA THR A 114 -11.36 0.68 -7.49
C THR A 114 -9.84 0.59 -7.49
N LEU A 115 -9.24 0.20 -6.37
CA LEU A 115 -7.79 0.02 -6.27
C LEU A 115 -7.35 -1.37 -6.72
N PHE A 116 -7.86 -2.43 -6.09
CA PHE A 116 -7.40 -3.81 -6.33
C PHE A 116 -8.53 -4.78 -6.66
N ASN A 117 -8.26 -5.66 -7.61
CA ASN A 117 -9.03 -6.86 -7.93
C ASN A 117 -8.18 -8.10 -7.66
N ILE A 118 -8.52 -8.88 -6.65
CA ILE A 118 -7.76 -10.08 -6.25
C ILE A 118 -8.43 -11.31 -6.87
N SER A 119 -7.66 -12.09 -7.62
CA SER A 119 -8.15 -13.29 -8.30
C SER A 119 -8.50 -14.43 -7.34
N SER A 120 -9.34 -15.36 -7.79
CA SER A 120 -9.65 -16.58 -7.02
C SER A 120 -8.38 -17.40 -6.79
N GLY A 121 -8.25 -17.98 -5.59
CA GLY A 121 -7.08 -18.76 -5.17
C GLY A 121 -5.82 -17.93 -4.86
N VAL A 122 -5.90 -16.60 -4.95
CA VAL A 122 -4.79 -15.68 -4.64
C VAL A 122 -4.95 -15.10 -3.24
N THR A 123 -3.84 -14.89 -2.54
CA THR A 123 -3.76 -14.12 -1.30
C THR A 123 -2.99 -12.83 -1.53
N LEU A 124 -3.64 -11.68 -1.33
CA LEU A 124 -2.95 -10.39 -1.25
C LEU A 124 -2.71 -10.06 0.21
N THR A 125 -1.47 -9.74 0.57
CA THR A 125 -1.14 -9.20 1.89
C THR A 125 -0.76 -7.73 1.77
N LEU A 126 -1.49 -6.87 2.47
CA LEU A 126 -1.21 -5.43 2.59
C LEU A 126 -0.57 -5.18 3.95
N LYS A 127 0.64 -4.58 3.96
CA LYS A 127 1.30 -4.16 5.21
C LYS A 127 1.76 -2.71 5.18
N ASN A 128 1.67 -2.03 6.32
CA ASN A 128 2.33 -0.74 6.58
C ASN A 128 1.94 0.36 5.57
N LEU A 129 0.65 0.55 5.29
CA LEU A 129 0.21 1.51 4.27
C LEU A 129 -1.13 2.19 4.60
N THR A 130 -1.33 3.38 4.05
CA THR A 130 -2.59 4.12 4.16
C THR A 130 -3.34 4.07 2.83
N ILE A 131 -4.61 3.66 2.83
CA ILE A 131 -5.54 3.69 1.69
C ILE A 131 -6.60 4.72 2.01
N LYS A 132 -6.71 5.80 1.23
CA LYS A 132 -7.67 6.87 1.53
C LYS A 132 -8.31 7.57 0.36
N ASN A 133 -9.49 8.15 0.60
CA ASN A 133 -10.24 8.91 -0.41
C ASN A 133 -10.46 8.13 -1.71
N LEU A 134 -10.43 6.79 -1.64
CA LEU A 134 -10.76 5.92 -2.75
C LEU A 134 -12.19 5.46 -2.62
N GLY A 135 -12.71 4.87 -3.69
CA GLY A 135 -14.06 4.37 -3.69
C GLY A 135 -14.65 4.35 -5.06
N GLY A 136 -15.50 3.36 -5.34
CA GLY A 136 -16.36 3.42 -6.50
C GLY A 136 -17.58 4.29 -6.17
N LEU A 137 -17.54 5.54 -6.57
CA LEU A 137 -18.70 6.42 -6.66
C LEU A 137 -19.09 6.59 -8.14
N GLU A 138 -20.33 6.96 -8.38
CA GLU A 138 -20.98 7.29 -9.66
C GLU A 138 -20.26 6.96 -10.98
N GLY A 139 -20.70 5.87 -11.61
CA GLY A 139 -20.50 5.62 -13.03
C GLY A 139 -21.76 5.00 -13.64
N TRP A 140 -22.16 5.43 -14.83
CA TRP A 140 -23.21 4.76 -15.59
C TRP A 140 -22.60 3.51 -16.23
N GLY A 141 -22.87 2.33 -15.66
CA GLY A 141 -22.32 1.08 -16.19
C GLY A 141 -22.85 -0.17 -15.47
N PRO A 142 -23.09 -1.26 -16.22
CA PRO A 142 -23.66 -2.50 -15.67
C PRO A 142 -22.69 -3.24 -14.74
N VAL A 143 -23.15 -3.43 -13.50
CA VAL A 143 -22.93 -4.57 -12.59
C VAL A 143 -21.50 -4.90 -12.14
N THR A 144 -21.00 -4.21 -11.11
CA THR A 144 -20.08 -4.77 -10.09
C THR A 144 -20.25 -4.03 -8.76
N PRO A 145 -20.04 -4.68 -7.58
CA PRO A 145 -20.01 -3.98 -6.30
C PRO A 145 -18.89 -2.95 -6.32
N ARG A 146 -19.26 -1.67 -6.19
CA ARG A 146 -18.33 -0.54 -6.28
C ARG A 146 -17.49 -0.45 -5.01
N SER A 147 -16.32 -1.08 -5.02
CA SER A 147 -15.48 -1.25 -3.83
C SER A 147 -14.10 -0.67 -4.05
N VAL A 148 -13.39 -0.30 -2.97
CA VAL A 148 -11.97 0.03 -3.09
C VAL A 148 -11.16 -1.23 -3.36
N ILE A 149 -11.49 -2.33 -2.70
CA ILE A 149 -10.88 -3.63 -2.93
C ILE A 149 -11.99 -4.64 -3.21
N MET A 150 -11.86 -5.35 -4.33
CA MET A 150 -12.65 -6.52 -4.67
C MET A 150 -11.78 -7.76 -4.59
N SER A 151 -12.19 -8.75 -3.82
CA SER A 151 -11.44 -10.00 -3.66
C SER A 151 -12.29 -11.22 -4.02
N GLN A 152 -11.82 -12.01 -4.98
CA GLN A 152 -12.26 -13.39 -5.18
C GLN A 152 -11.36 -14.39 -4.44
N GLY A 153 -10.23 -13.92 -3.91
CA GLY A 153 -9.28 -14.68 -3.10
C GLY A 153 -9.27 -14.21 -1.63
N ASN A 154 -8.13 -14.40 -0.96
CA ASN A 154 -7.94 -13.97 0.44
C ASN A 154 -7.26 -12.60 0.52
N LEU A 155 -7.51 -11.90 1.62
CA LEU A 155 -6.92 -10.60 1.90
C LEU A 155 -6.40 -10.55 3.34
N ASP A 156 -5.10 -10.35 3.49
CA ASP A 156 -4.47 -10.10 4.78
C ASP A 156 -4.11 -8.63 4.90
N ILE A 157 -4.48 -8.00 6.01
CA ILE A 157 -4.30 -6.57 6.27
C ILE A 157 -3.56 -6.42 7.60
N THR A 158 -2.37 -5.83 7.59
CA THR A 158 -1.57 -5.65 8.82
C THR A 158 -0.99 -4.25 8.88
N ASN A 159 -1.15 -3.54 10.01
CA ASN A 159 -0.60 -2.19 10.19
C ASN A 159 -1.03 -1.23 9.06
N CYS A 160 -2.30 -1.29 8.65
CA CYS A 160 -2.83 -0.45 7.59
C CYS A 160 -3.90 0.51 8.11
N ILE A 161 -4.07 1.63 7.41
CA ILE A 161 -5.11 2.61 7.70
C ILE A 161 -6.00 2.73 6.46
N PHE A 162 -7.30 2.50 6.63
CA PHE A 162 -8.33 2.78 5.64
C PHE A 162 -9.10 4.01 6.08
N GLU A 163 -8.92 5.14 5.38
CA GLU A 163 -9.47 6.42 5.81
C GLU A 163 -10.33 7.07 4.72
N ASN A 164 -11.51 7.59 5.06
CA ASN A 164 -12.35 8.39 4.14
C ASN A 164 -12.65 7.66 2.82
N ASN A 165 -12.66 6.33 2.80
CA ASN A 165 -12.99 5.58 1.60
C ASN A 165 -14.51 5.47 1.47
N GLY A 166 -14.98 5.45 0.22
CA GLY A 166 -16.39 5.41 -0.12
C GLY A 166 -16.76 4.17 -0.93
N ALA A 167 -17.99 3.73 -0.82
CA ALA A 167 -18.60 2.83 -1.79
C ALA A 167 -20.07 3.21 -1.98
N SER A 168 -20.50 3.44 -3.22
CA SER A 168 -21.91 3.72 -3.51
C SER A 168 -22.62 2.53 -4.14
N ARG A 169 -23.96 2.61 -4.14
CA ARG A 169 -24.79 1.71 -4.92
C ARG A 169 -24.46 1.82 -6.42
N GLY A 170 -24.53 0.69 -7.12
CA GLY A 170 -24.61 0.64 -8.59
C GLY A 170 -25.75 1.54 -9.13
N ASN A 171 -25.57 2.25 -10.25
CA ASN A 171 -26.72 2.84 -10.94
C ASN A 171 -27.47 1.70 -11.65
N GLY A 172 -28.67 1.33 -11.16
CA GLY A 172 -29.53 0.31 -11.76
C GLY A 172 -30.37 -0.47 -10.74
N ASP A 173 -31.28 -1.30 -11.24
CA ASP A 173 -32.17 -2.21 -10.46
C ASP A 173 -31.41 -3.33 -9.72
N PHE A 174 -30.08 -3.30 -9.71
CA PHE A 174 -29.27 -4.31 -9.06
C PHE A 174 -29.09 -3.99 -7.57
N GLU A 175 -29.29 -5.00 -6.72
CA GLU A 175 -29.20 -4.96 -5.26
C GLU A 175 -27.75 -4.95 -4.71
N TYR A 176 -26.74 -4.79 -5.57
CA TYR A 176 -25.35 -4.84 -5.13
C TYR A 176 -24.98 -3.52 -4.43
N ASN A 177 -24.97 -3.58 -3.09
CA ASN A 177 -24.48 -2.50 -2.25
C ASN A 177 -22.95 -2.53 -2.21
N GLY A 178 -22.31 -1.42 -2.57
CA GLY A 178 -20.86 -1.29 -2.50
C GLY A 178 -20.36 -1.37 -1.05
N SER A 179 -19.17 -1.94 -0.85
CA SER A 179 -18.44 -1.98 0.42
C SER A 179 -17.05 -1.40 0.19
N VAL A 180 -16.36 -0.86 1.20
CA VAL A 180 -14.95 -0.44 0.98
C VAL A 180 -14.11 -1.65 0.59
N ILE A 181 -14.32 -2.77 1.29
CA ILE A 181 -13.76 -4.08 0.95
C ILE A 181 -14.93 -5.04 0.70
N TYR A 182 -14.99 -5.60 -0.49
CA TYR A 182 -15.87 -6.71 -0.84
C TYR A 182 -15.02 -7.96 -1.09
N SER A 183 -15.25 -9.05 -0.36
CA SER A 183 -14.49 -10.29 -0.51
C SER A 183 -15.39 -11.52 -0.60
N ASN A 184 -15.07 -12.46 -1.49
CA ASN A 184 -15.63 -13.81 -1.48
C ASN A 184 -14.73 -14.81 -0.73
N GLY A 185 -13.52 -14.41 -0.34
CA GLY A 185 -12.59 -15.23 0.46
C GLY A 185 -12.33 -14.67 1.86
N ASN A 186 -11.39 -15.30 2.57
CA ASN A 186 -11.10 -14.97 3.96
C ASN A 186 -10.40 -13.62 4.08
N ILE A 187 -10.71 -12.91 5.17
CA ILE A 187 -10.05 -11.64 5.51
C ILE A 187 -9.41 -11.81 6.90
N ASN A 188 -8.11 -11.53 7.00
CA ASN A 188 -7.42 -11.42 8.28
C ASN A 188 -6.94 -9.98 8.47
N ILE A 189 -7.28 -9.38 9.61
CA ILE A 189 -6.97 -8.00 9.94
C ILE A 189 -6.16 -8.01 11.23
N LYS A 190 -5.06 -7.27 11.26
CA LYS A 190 -4.23 -7.11 12.45
C LYS A 190 -3.77 -5.67 12.55
N ASN A 191 -3.86 -5.07 13.74
CA ASN A 191 -3.31 -3.75 14.04
C ASN A 191 -3.66 -2.68 12.98
N SER A 192 -4.90 -2.67 12.51
CA SER A 192 -5.31 -1.81 11.39
C SER A 192 -6.54 -0.98 11.75
N GLU A 193 -6.66 0.20 11.16
CA GLU A 193 -7.71 1.16 11.46
C GLU A 193 -8.61 1.42 10.25
N PHE A 194 -9.91 1.61 10.51
CA PHE A 194 -10.92 1.90 9.50
C PHE A 194 -11.70 3.15 9.90
N ASN A 195 -11.24 4.32 9.47
CA ASN A 195 -11.70 5.63 9.94
C ASN A 195 -12.55 6.36 8.88
N ASN A 196 -13.73 6.84 9.29
CA ASN A 196 -14.63 7.68 8.45
C ASN A 196 -14.92 7.11 7.05
N ASN A 197 -14.95 5.78 6.94
CA ASN A 197 -15.32 5.09 5.71
C ASN A 197 -16.85 5.13 5.53
N LYS A 198 -17.32 5.42 4.31
CA LYS A 198 -18.74 5.66 4.01
C LYS A 198 -19.27 4.63 3.03
N VAL A 199 -20.33 3.95 3.43
CA VAL A 199 -21.07 3.00 2.61
C VAL A 199 -22.56 3.31 2.76
N GLU A 200 -23.32 3.18 1.67
CA GLU A 200 -24.73 3.58 1.69
C GLU A 200 -25.64 2.51 2.32
N ASN A 201 -25.55 1.27 1.82
CA ASN A 201 -26.47 0.17 2.18
C ASN A 201 -25.72 -1.15 2.47
N SER A 202 -24.44 -1.07 2.84
CA SER A 202 -23.60 -2.24 3.15
C SER A 202 -22.80 -2.02 4.44
N ALA A 203 -21.83 -2.90 4.70
CA ALA A 203 -20.77 -2.71 5.68
C ALA A 203 -19.50 -2.16 5.01
N VAL A 204 -18.61 -1.56 5.82
CA VAL A 204 -17.26 -1.15 5.37
C VAL A 204 -16.51 -2.34 4.81
N ILE A 205 -16.64 -3.50 5.47
CA ILE A 205 -16.10 -4.78 5.03
C ILE A 205 -17.27 -5.74 4.89
N TYR A 206 -17.47 -6.26 3.69
CA TYR A 206 -18.40 -7.35 3.42
C TYR A 206 -17.61 -8.56 2.95
N THR A 207 -17.83 -9.71 3.58
CA THR A 207 -17.27 -10.97 3.10
C THR A 207 -18.24 -12.14 3.23
N THR A 208 -18.16 -13.08 2.30
CA THR A 208 -18.78 -14.41 2.42
C THR A 208 -17.84 -15.46 3.02
N GLY A 209 -16.55 -15.13 3.20
CA GLY A 209 -15.56 -15.95 3.88
C GLY A 209 -15.51 -15.68 5.39
N THR A 210 -14.45 -16.15 6.05
CA THR A 210 -14.23 -15.87 7.47
C THR A 210 -13.53 -14.53 7.66
N VAL A 211 -13.86 -13.82 8.75
CA VAL A 211 -13.12 -12.64 9.22
C VAL A 211 -12.40 -12.98 10.51
N THR A 212 -11.10 -12.70 10.56
CA THR A 212 -10.28 -12.72 11.78
C THR A 212 -9.78 -11.30 12.05
N VAL A 213 -9.90 -10.81 13.29
CA VAL A 213 -9.45 -9.49 13.74
C VAL A 213 -8.64 -9.62 15.03
#